data_AF-A0A379UPA3-F1
#
_entry.id   AF-A0A379UPA3-F1
#
_cell.length_a   1.000
_cell.length_b   1.000
_cell.length_c   1.000
_cell.angle_alpha   90.00
_cell.angle_beta   90.00
_cell.angle_gamma   90.00
#
_symmetry.space_group_name_H-M   'P 1'
#
loop_
_entity.id
_entity.type
_entity.pdbx_description
1 polymer ?
#
loop_
_entity_poly.entity_id
_entity_poly.type
_entity_poly.pdbx_seq_one_letter_code
_entity_poly.pdbx_strand_id
1 'polypeptide(L)'
;MFLVDSHCHLDGLDYQSLHKDVDDVLAKAAARDVKFCLAVATTLPGYRHMRKLVGKRDNVVFSCGVHPLNQDEAYDVEELRLLAAEDDVVAMGETGLDYFYTPETKIRQQASFIHHIQIGRELHKR
;
A
#
# COMPACT_ATOMS: atom_id res chain seq x y z
N MET A 1 -14.83 5.16 21.00
CA MET A 1 -13.75 4.15 20.85
C MET A 1 -12.69 4.70 19.88
N PHE A 2 -11.55 4.06 19.68
CA PHE A 2 -10.59 4.43 18.62
C PHE A 2 -10.14 3.15 17.92
N LEU A 3 -10.55 2.99 16.66
CA LEU A 3 -10.20 1.87 15.80
C LEU A 3 -9.29 2.34 14.67
N VAL A 4 -8.44 1.41 14.23
CA VAL A 4 -7.54 1.60 13.09
C VAL A 4 -7.92 0.57 12.03
N ASP A 5 -8.15 1.04 10.81
CA ASP A 5 -8.13 0.18 9.65
C ASP A 5 -6.66 0.00 9.23
N SER A 6 -6.06 -1.11 9.65
CA SER A 6 -4.64 -1.34 9.46
C SER A 6 -4.26 -1.73 8.03
N HIS A 7 -5.23 -1.94 7.14
CA HIS A 7 -5.00 -2.35 5.76
C HIS A 7 -6.22 -2.08 4.87
N CYS A 8 -6.15 -1.04 4.05
CA CYS A 8 -7.18 -0.79 3.03
C CYS A 8 -6.62 -0.23 1.73
N HIS A 9 -7.27 -0.59 0.62
CA HIS A 9 -6.95 -0.07 -0.71
C HIS A 9 -7.88 1.11 -1.03
N LEU A 10 -7.55 2.30 -0.53
CA LEU A 10 -8.37 3.51 -0.76
C LEU A 10 -8.53 3.82 -2.24
N ASP A 11 -7.51 3.56 -3.06
CA ASP A 11 -7.53 3.73 -4.52
C ASP A 11 -8.43 2.71 -5.25
N GLY A 12 -8.82 1.62 -4.59
CA GLY A 12 -9.69 0.58 -5.14
C GLY A 12 -11.18 0.73 -4.80
N LEU A 13 -11.57 1.78 -4.07
CA LEU A 13 -12.97 2.01 -3.70
C LEU A 13 -13.80 2.58 -4.86
N ASP A 14 -15.10 2.31 -4.86
CA ASP A 14 -16.01 2.87 -5.86
C ASP A 14 -16.37 4.34 -5.54
N TYR A 15 -15.64 5.25 -6.18
CA TYR A 15 -15.90 6.70 -6.16
C TYR A 15 -16.90 7.19 -7.21
N GLN A 16 -17.52 6.29 -7.98
CA GLN A 16 -18.52 6.64 -8.99
C GLN A 16 -19.94 6.54 -8.44
N SER A 17 -20.20 5.56 -7.56
CA SER A 17 -21.55 5.31 -7.05
C SER A 17 -21.67 5.24 -5.52
N LEU A 18 -20.64 4.75 -4.81
CA LEU A 18 -20.71 4.54 -3.36
C LEU A 18 -20.11 5.68 -2.54
N HIS A 19 -19.03 6.27 -3.03
CA HIS A 19 -18.29 7.31 -2.34
C HIS A 19 -18.16 8.56 -3.21
N LYS A 20 -18.26 9.73 -2.59
CA LYS A 20 -18.05 10.99 -3.32
C LYS A 20 -16.56 11.25 -3.57
N ASP A 21 -15.76 11.04 -2.54
CA ASP A 21 -14.32 11.33 -2.50
C ASP A 21 -13.71 10.64 -1.27
N VAL A 22 -12.39 10.79 -1.08
CA VAL A 22 -11.68 10.23 0.09
C VAL A 22 -12.19 10.82 1.40
N ASP A 23 -12.63 12.09 1.42
CA ASP A 23 -13.17 12.72 2.63
C ASP A 23 -14.46 12.02 3.08
N ASP A 24 -15.36 11.71 2.16
CA ASP A 24 -16.59 10.96 2.42
C ASP A 24 -16.30 9.55 2.97
N VAL A 25 -15.31 8.85 2.40
CA VAL A 25 -14.87 7.53 2.93
C VAL A 25 -14.41 7.66 4.39
N LEU A 26 -13.53 8.61 4.67
CA LEU A 26 -12.97 8.79 6.03
C LEU A 26 -14.03 9.30 7.02
N ALA A 27 -14.98 10.12 6.58
CA ALA A 27 -16.11 10.56 7.40
C ALA A 27 -17.03 9.40 7.78
N LYS A 28 -17.35 8.52 6.81
CA LYS A 28 -18.13 7.30 7.05
C LYS A 28 -17.41 6.35 8.02
N ALA A 29 -16.09 6.21 7.89
CA ALA A 29 -15.26 5.42 8.80
C ALA A 29 -15.27 6.01 10.23
N ALA A 30 -15.05 7.33 10.35
CA ALA A 30 -15.02 8.03 11.63
C ALA A 30 -16.36 7.96 12.39
N ALA A 31 -17.49 7.97 11.68
CA ALA A 31 -18.82 7.77 12.26
C ALA A 31 -19.00 6.41 12.96
N ARG A 32 -18.10 5.45 12.68
CA ARG A 32 -18.04 4.11 13.29
C ARG A 32 -16.80 3.89 14.14
N ASP A 33 -16.20 4.98 14.62
CA ASP A 33 -14.97 5.01 15.44
C ASP A 33 -13.68 4.51 14.75
N VAL A 34 -13.70 4.24 13.44
CA VAL A 34 -12.47 3.99 12.64
C VAL A 34 -11.85 5.34 12.28
N LYS A 35 -10.77 5.70 12.97
CA LYS A 35 -10.22 7.07 12.99
C LYS A 35 -8.87 7.19 12.32
N PHE A 36 -8.27 6.08 11.91
CA PHE A 36 -6.97 6.05 11.27
C PHE A 36 -6.92 4.90 10.27
N CYS A 37 -6.30 5.14 9.11
CA CYS A 37 -6.19 4.14 8.05
C CYS A 37 -4.73 4.00 7.59
N LEU A 38 -4.34 2.77 7.27
CA LEU A 38 -3.13 2.49 6.49
C LEU A 38 -3.57 2.16 5.06
N ALA A 39 -3.25 3.06 4.13
CA ALA A 39 -3.57 2.94 2.72
C ALA A 39 -2.47 2.13 1.99
N VAL A 40 -2.88 1.05 1.32
CA VAL A 40 -1.98 0.04 0.74
C VAL A 40 -2.02 0.09 -0.77
N ALA A 41 -0.90 0.43 -1.39
CA ALA A 41 -0.73 0.29 -2.84
C ALA A 41 -0.17 -1.09 -3.21
N THR A 42 -0.47 -1.54 -4.42
CA THR A 42 -0.08 -2.89 -4.92
C THR A 42 1.01 -2.85 -6.01
N THR A 43 1.39 -1.65 -6.48
CA THR A 43 2.47 -1.39 -7.44
C THR A 43 3.09 -0.01 -7.18
N LEU A 44 4.30 0.27 -7.71
CA LEU A 44 4.92 1.60 -7.57
C LEU A 44 4.13 2.72 -8.30
N PRO A 45 3.63 2.52 -9.54
CA PRO A 45 2.74 3.50 -10.18
C PRO A 45 1.44 3.69 -9.38
N GLY A 46 0.87 2.60 -8.85
CA GLY A 46 -0.29 2.64 -7.97
C GLY A 46 -0.04 3.45 -6.70
N TYR A 47 1.14 3.30 -6.08
CA TYR A 47 1.55 4.11 -4.93
C TYR A 47 1.56 5.60 -5.25
N ARG A 48 2.16 6.00 -6.38
CA ARG A 48 2.18 7.41 -6.82
C ARG A 48 0.76 7.95 -7.06
N HIS A 49 -0.11 7.13 -7.65
CA HIS A 49 -1.51 7.49 -7.84
C HIS A 49 -2.25 7.65 -6.52
N MET A 50 -2.12 6.69 -5.60
CA MET A 50 -2.71 6.70 -4.27
C MET A 50 -2.26 7.93 -3.47
N ARG A 51 -0.97 8.28 -3.49
CA ARG A 51 -0.46 9.50 -2.84
C ARG A 51 -1.11 10.76 -3.38
N LYS A 52 -1.33 10.84 -4.71
CA LYS A 52 -2.02 11.97 -5.34
C LYS A 52 -3.51 12.02 -5.00
N LEU A 53 -4.19 10.87 -5.00
CA LEU A 53 -5.60 10.74 -4.69
C LEU A 53 -5.91 11.10 -3.24
N VAL A 54 -5.13 10.53 -2.31
CA VAL A 54 -5.33 10.69 -0.87
C VAL A 54 -4.80 12.04 -0.39
N GLY A 55 -3.66 12.50 -0.92
CA GLY A 55 -2.99 13.71 -0.44
C GLY A 55 -2.44 13.56 0.99
N LYS A 56 -2.01 14.68 1.58
CA LYS A 56 -1.50 14.70 2.96
C LYS A 56 -2.66 14.79 3.96
N ARG A 57 -2.72 13.85 4.89
CA ARG A 57 -3.79 13.73 5.90
C ARG A 57 -3.21 13.23 7.22
N ASP A 58 -3.66 13.81 8.34
CA ASP A 58 -3.16 13.42 9.66
C ASP A 58 -3.63 12.04 10.12
N ASN A 59 -4.67 11.50 9.46
CA ASN A 59 -5.30 10.22 9.81
C ASN A 59 -5.08 9.11 8.79
N VAL A 60 -4.15 9.30 7.85
CA VAL A 60 -3.79 8.29 6.85
C VAL A 60 -2.27 8.19 6.73
N VAL A 61 -1.76 6.97 6.81
CA VAL A 61 -0.38 6.60 6.47
C VAL A 61 -0.39 5.60 5.33
N PHE A 62 0.78 5.35 4.74
CA PHE A 62 0.88 4.51 3.54
C PHE A 62 1.82 3.33 3.77
N SER A 63 1.58 2.24 3.04
CA SER A 63 2.64 1.29 2.71
C SER A 63 3.18 1.56 1.30
N CYS A 64 4.40 1.13 1.03
CA CYS A 64 5.00 1.19 -0.30
C CYS A 64 5.57 -0.17 -0.69
N GLY A 65 5.10 -0.72 -1.81
CA GLY A 65 5.54 -2.03 -2.27
C GLY A 65 4.87 -2.50 -3.55
N VAL A 66 5.17 -3.75 -3.91
CA VAL A 66 4.66 -4.45 -5.08
C VAL A 66 4.11 -5.80 -4.65
N HIS A 67 2.81 -6.00 -4.85
CA HIS A 67 2.09 -7.21 -4.47
C HIS A 67 2.61 -8.44 -5.25
N PRO A 68 2.63 -9.66 -4.65
CA PRO A 68 3.05 -10.90 -5.32
C PRO A 68 2.29 -11.26 -6.60
N LEU A 69 1.03 -10.81 -6.76
CA LEU A 69 0.28 -11.02 -8.00
C LEU A 69 0.51 -9.94 -9.07
N ASN A 70 1.24 -8.86 -8.74
CA ASN A 70 1.62 -7.81 -9.70
C ASN A 70 3.10 -7.94 -10.09
N GLN A 71 3.51 -9.14 -10.50
CA GLN A 71 4.90 -9.46 -10.88
C GLN A 71 5.10 -9.64 -12.39
N ASP A 72 4.10 -9.20 -13.18
CA ASP A 72 4.11 -9.29 -14.64
C ASP A 72 5.14 -8.32 -15.25
N GLU A 73 5.31 -7.16 -14.63
CA GLU A 73 6.30 -6.15 -15.01
C GLU A 73 7.43 -6.06 -13.97
N ALA A 74 8.66 -5.93 -14.46
CA ALA A 74 9.79 -5.64 -13.60
C ALA A 74 9.66 -4.22 -13.05
N TYR A 75 9.99 -4.03 -11.78
CA TYR A 75 10.10 -2.71 -11.15
C TYR A 75 11.55 -2.42 -10.77
N ASP A 76 11.88 -1.14 -10.65
CA ASP A 76 13.18 -0.70 -10.16
C ASP A 76 13.20 -0.74 -8.62
N VAL A 77 14.12 -1.54 -8.07
CA VAL A 77 14.30 -1.69 -6.62
C VAL A 77 14.77 -0.39 -5.98
N GLU A 78 15.55 0.43 -6.70
CA GLU A 78 15.98 1.73 -6.18
C GLU A 78 14.83 2.75 -6.19
N GLU A 79 13.90 2.65 -7.14
CA GLU A 79 12.66 3.42 -7.08
C GLU A 79 11.82 3.03 -5.87
N LEU A 80 11.65 1.71 -5.61
CA LEU A 80 10.96 1.23 -4.40
C LEU A 80 11.62 1.79 -3.14
N ARG A 81 12.95 1.72 -3.04
CA ARG A 81 13.73 2.25 -1.91
C ARG A 81 13.49 3.74 -1.68
N LEU A 82 13.53 4.54 -2.75
CA LEU A 82 13.32 5.99 -2.69
C LEU A 82 11.90 6.35 -2.22
N LEU A 83 10.89 5.71 -2.83
CA LEU A 83 9.49 5.94 -2.47
C LEU A 83 9.17 5.48 -1.05
N ALA A 84 9.70 4.32 -0.66
CA ALA A 84 9.50 3.79 0.67
C ALA A 84 10.15 4.64 1.77
N ALA A 85 11.09 5.52 1.44
CA ALA A 85 11.73 6.42 2.40
C ALA A 85 10.91 7.68 2.74
N GLU A 86 9.81 7.96 2.02
CA GLU A 86 8.94 9.10 2.32
C GLU A 86 8.37 9.06 3.76
N ASP A 87 8.17 10.24 4.37
CA ASP A 87 7.85 10.40 5.81
C ASP A 87 6.57 9.66 6.24
N ASP A 88 5.52 9.70 5.42
CA ASP A 88 4.22 9.09 5.76
C ASP A 88 4.12 7.61 5.35
N VAL A 89 5.21 7.03 4.83
CA VAL A 89 5.29 5.58 4.56
C VAL A 89 5.76 4.89 5.83
N VAL A 90 4.92 4.05 6.41
CA VAL A 90 5.22 3.38 7.69
C VAL A 90 5.55 1.89 7.53
N ALA A 91 5.27 1.33 6.35
CA ALA A 91 5.41 -0.09 6.08
C ALA A 91 5.90 -0.40 4.67
N MET A 92 6.59 -1.54 4.53
CA MET A 92 6.90 -2.12 3.23
C MET A 92 5.76 -3.02 2.76
N GLY A 93 5.32 -2.83 1.52
CA GLY A 93 4.33 -3.69 0.88
C GLY A 93 3.05 -2.99 0.42
N GLU A 94 1.96 -3.73 0.19
CA GLU A 94 1.89 -5.16 0.50
C GLU A 94 2.84 -6.00 -0.36
N THR A 95 3.46 -7.00 0.28
CA THR A 95 4.44 -7.91 -0.32
C THR A 95 4.22 -9.29 0.28
N GLY A 96 4.90 -10.30 -0.25
CA GLY A 96 4.78 -11.67 0.23
C GLY A 96 4.77 -12.66 -0.92
N LEU A 97 4.00 -13.73 -0.75
CA LEU A 97 3.93 -14.85 -1.67
C LEU A 97 2.47 -15.28 -1.83
N ASP A 98 2.01 -15.35 -3.08
CA ASP A 98 0.71 -15.92 -3.44
C ASP A 98 0.91 -16.94 -4.55
N TYR A 99 0.81 -18.22 -4.19
CA TYR A 99 1.01 -19.34 -5.11
C TYR A 99 -0.30 -19.94 -5.60
N PHE A 100 -1.44 -19.34 -5.26
CA PHE A 100 -2.74 -19.85 -5.64
C PHE A 100 -3.03 -19.57 -7.12
N TYR A 101 -2.83 -18.31 -7.55
CA TYR A 101 -3.19 -17.88 -8.91
C TYR A 101 -2.07 -18.05 -9.94
N THR A 102 -0.82 -17.72 -9.58
CA THR A 102 0.32 -17.70 -10.51
C THR A 102 1.54 -18.46 -9.96
N PRO A 103 1.41 -19.76 -9.65
CA PRO A 103 2.48 -20.58 -9.07
C PRO A 103 3.77 -20.61 -9.90
N GLU A 104 3.69 -20.37 -11.21
CA GLU A 104 4.83 -20.25 -12.12
C GLU A 104 5.69 -19.00 -11.85
N THR A 105 5.17 -17.99 -11.15
CA THR A 105 5.89 -16.75 -10.81
C THR A 105 6.65 -16.82 -9.48
N LYS A 106 6.66 -17.97 -8.80
CA LYS A 106 7.32 -18.22 -7.50
C LYS A 106 8.70 -17.56 -7.34
N ILE A 107 9.59 -17.78 -8.29
CA ILE A 107 10.97 -17.26 -8.23
C ILE A 107 10.96 -15.72 -8.23
N ARG A 108 10.10 -15.09 -9.03
CA ARG A 108 9.97 -13.62 -9.07
C ARG A 108 9.37 -13.08 -7.77
N GLN A 109 8.31 -13.71 -7.26
CA GLN A 109 7.69 -13.31 -5.99
C GLN A 109 8.69 -13.41 -4.84
N GLN A 110 9.47 -14.49 -4.75
CA GLN A 110 10.50 -14.66 -3.72
C GLN A 110 11.59 -13.59 -3.81
N ALA A 111 12.09 -13.31 -5.01
CA ALA A 111 13.10 -12.27 -5.22
C ALA A 111 12.55 -10.89 -4.81
N SER A 112 11.34 -10.54 -5.25
CA SER A 112 10.66 -9.31 -4.88
C SER A 112 10.45 -9.21 -3.37
N PHE A 113 9.97 -10.28 -2.73
CA PHE A 113 9.74 -10.30 -1.28
C PHE A 113 11.04 -10.09 -0.49
N ILE A 114 12.15 -10.68 -0.94
CA ILE A 114 13.48 -10.47 -0.36
C ILE A 114 13.89 -8.99 -0.46
N HIS A 115 13.69 -8.33 -1.61
CA HIS A 115 13.99 -6.90 -1.75
C HIS A 115 13.20 -6.04 -0.75
N HIS A 116 11.90 -6.31 -0.57
CA HIS A 116 11.08 -5.58 0.39
C HIS A 116 11.58 -5.76 1.82
N ILE A 117 11.96 -6.98 2.21
CA ILE A 117 12.53 -7.26 3.54
C ILE A 117 13.85 -6.50 3.73
N GLN A 118 14.73 -6.50 2.73
CA GLN A 118 16.01 -5.79 2.78
C GLN A 118 15.81 -4.29 2.98
N ILE A 119 14.95 -3.67 2.17
CA ILE A 119 14.66 -2.24 2.26
C ILE A 119 13.97 -1.88 3.58
N GLY A 120 13.02 -2.70 4.04
CA GLY A 120 12.38 -2.51 5.35
C GLY A 120 13.39 -2.50 6.49
N ARG A 121 14.39 -3.39 6.45
CA ARG A 121 15.48 -3.40 7.44
C ARG A 121 16.36 -2.15 7.37
N GLU A 122 16.67 -1.66 6.18
CA GLU A 122 17.51 -0.48 5.96
C GLU A 122 16.82 0.81 6.41
N LEU A 123 15.51 0.94 6.15
CA LEU A 123 14.70 2.11 6.51
C LEU A 123 14.07 2.02 7.90
N HIS A 124 14.28 0.90 8.60
CA HIS A 124 13.62 0.59 9.88
C HIS A 124 12.08 0.62 9.81
N LYS A 125 11.52 0.19 8.68
CA LYS A 125 10.08 0.06 8.43
C LYS A 125 9.68 -1.43 8.46
N ARG A 126 8.51 -1.71 9.03
CA ARG A 126 8.00 -3.08 9.17
C ARG A 126 7.25 -3.54 7.93
#